data_AF-A0A9P4SF21-F1
#
_entry.id   AF-A0A9P4SF21-F1
#
_cell.length_a   1.000
_cell.length_b   1.000
_cell.length_c   1.000
_cell.angle_alpha   90.00
_cell.angle_beta   90.00
_cell.angle_gamma   90.00
#
_symmetry.space_group_name_H-M   'P 1'
#
loop_
_entity.id
_entity.type
_entity.pdbx_description
1 polymer ?
#
loop_
_entity_poly.entity_id
_entity_poly.type
_entity_poly.pdbx_seq_one_letter_code
_entity_poly.pdbx_strand_id
1 'polypeptide(L)'
;TLGPQLVVGNNSFVAKIFDPHYYDSIDKYDSYCRIDCVADAGEEYTREAAAYMELSANSLCGKGVLQYYGSWTCDMPTETTSGLWMRPVLMVLMECVNGIYMTEIHPEKLSKKGRLSILYRALEANTEVQKHGVNQRDFHLRNFMCEGKDKTRGYE
;
A
#
# COMPACT_ATOMS: atom_id res chain seq x y z
N THR A 1 7.45 -7.40 9.15
CA THR A 1 6.77 -8.14 8.06
C THR A 1 7.71 -8.14 6.89
N LEU A 2 8.04 -9.32 6.38
CA LEU A 2 8.72 -9.47 5.09
C LEU A 2 7.68 -9.25 3.98
N GLY A 3 8.10 -8.74 2.84
CA GLY A 3 7.23 -8.31 1.75
C GLY A 3 7.67 -7.01 1.07
N PRO A 4 6.74 -6.27 0.44
CA PRO A 4 7.08 -5.05 -0.28
C PRO A 4 7.71 -3.98 0.61
N GLN A 5 8.74 -3.31 0.10
CA GLN A 5 9.40 -2.21 0.78
C GLN A 5 8.83 -0.87 0.32
N LEU A 6 8.67 0.09 1.23
CA LEU A 6 8.19 1.43 0.92
C LEU A 6 9.34 2.43 0.97
N VAL A 7 9.51 3.21 -0.11
CA VAL A 7 10.49 4.28 -0.22
C VAL A 7 9.76 5.60 -0.47
N VAL A 8 9.92 6.55 0.44
CA VAL A 8 9.32 7.89 0.31
C VAL A 8 10.25 8.77 -0.51
N GLY A 9 9.72 9.34 -1.59
CA GLY A 9 10.45 10.28 -2.44
C GLY A 9 9.91 11.70 -2.33
N ASN A 10 10.76 12.63 -1.91
CA ASN A 10 10.48 14.07 -1.82
C ASN A 10 9.13 14.42 -1.14
N ASN A 11 8.67 13.59 -0.20
CA ASN A 11 7.36 13.68 0.47
C ASN A 11 6.15 13.85 -0.45
N SER A 12 6.30 13.50 -1.73
CA SER A 12 5.25 13.71 -2.76
C SER A 12 4.76 12.38 -3.32
N PHE A 13 5.63 11.37 -3.32
CA PHE A 13 5.32 10.03 -3.81
C PHE A 13 5.94 8.96 -2.92
N VAL A 14 5.33 7.78 -2.95
CA VAL A 14 5.83 6.56 -2.31
C VAL A 14 6.01 5.51 -3.40
N ALA A 15 7.22 4.97 -3.48
CA ALA A 15 7.51 3.79 -4.27
C ALA A 15 7.32 2.55 -3.40
N LYS A 16 6.43 1.66 -3.79
CA LYS A 16 6.30 0.32 -3.22
C LYS A 16 7.03 -0.68 -4.10
N ILE A 17 8.06 -1.31 -3.55
CA ILE A 17 9.02 -2.16 -4.25
C ILE A 17 8.77 -3.61 -3.86
N PHE A 18 8.50 -4.45 -4.85
CA PHE A 18 8.25 -5.88 -4.72
C PHE A 18 9.52 -6.63 -5.12
N ASP A 19 10.51 -6.65 -4.22
CA ASP A 19 11.78 -7.33 -4.42
C ASP A 19 11.76 -8.67 -3.67
N PRO A 20 11.84 -9.83 -4.36
CA PRO A 20 11.83 -11.15 -3.76
C PRO A 20 12.87 -11.37 -2.65
N HIS A 21 13.96 -10.58 -2.63
CA HIS A 21 14.97 -10.66 -1.58
C HIS A 21 14.41 -10.31 -0.20
N TYR A 22 13.36 -9.47 -0.14
CA TYR A 22 12.75 -9.03 1.12
C TYR A 22 11.51 -9.85 1.50
N TYR A 23 11.23 -10.94 0.79
CA TYR A 23 10.13 -11.85 1.07
C TYR A 23 10.62 -13.06 1.87
N ASP A 24 9.70 -13.70 2.58
CA ASP A 24 9.97 -14.94 3.27
C ASP A 24 10.30 -16.06 2.26
N SER A 25 11.42 -16.75 2.49
CA SER A 25 11.82 -17.93 1.70
C SER A 25 11.50 -19.25 2.41
N ILE A 26 10.91 -19.18 3.59
CA ILE A 26 10.58 -20.30 4.47
C ILE A 26 9.12 -20.14 4.90
N ASP A 27 8.37 -21.25 4.89
CA ASP A 27 6.99 -21.21 5.34
C ASP A 27 6.89 -20.93 6.85
N LYS A 28 5.95 -20.04 7.20
CA LYS A 28 5.73 -19.59 8.58
C LYS A 28 5.21 -20.68 9.53
N TYR A 29 4.64 -21.75 9.00
CA TYR A 29 4.08 -22.88 9.74
C TYR A 29 4.95 -24.14 9.62
N ASP A 30 5.76 -24.25 8.56
CA ASP A 30 6.69 -25.37 8.34
C ASP A 30 8.07 -24.88 7.87
N SER A 31 9.04 -24.88 8.78
CA SER A 31 10.41 -24.47 8.49
C SER A 31 11.15 -25.34 7.46
N TYR A 32 10.63 -26.53 7.15
CA TYR A 32 11.18 -27.41 6.11
C TYR A 32 10.62 -27.11 4.73
N CYS A 33 9.53 -26.35 4.64
CA CYS A 33 8.92 -25.94 3.38
C CYS A 33 9.53 -24.63 2.89
N ARG A 34 9.98 -24.62 1.63
CA ARG A 34 10.48 -23.41 0.97
C ARG A 34 9.35 -22.75 0.19
N ILE A 35 9.29 -21.43 0.28
CA ILE A 35 8.34 -20.61 -0.46
C ILE A 35 9.03 -20.06 -1.71
N ASP A 36 8.29 -20.01 -2.81
CA ASP A 36 8.71 -19.29 -4.01
C ASP A 36 8.47 -17.78 -3.83
N CYS A 37 9.44 -17.11 -3.22
CA CYS A 37 9.36 -15.67 -2.97
C CYS A 37 9.31 -14.82 -4.25
N VAL A 38 9.73 -15.37 -5.39
CA VAL A 38 9.64 -14.69 -6.70
C VAL A 38 8.19 -14.70 -7.17
N ALA A 39 7.51 -15.84 -7.05
CA ALA A 39 6.09 -15.95 -7.36
C ALA A 39 5.25 -15.04 -6.45
N ASP A 40 5.50 -15.04 -5.14
CA ASP A 40 4.76 -14.21 -4.18
C ASP A 40 4.90 -12.71 -4.50
N ALA A 41 6.13 -12.23 -4.70
CA ALA A 41 6.37 -10.83 -5.06
C ALA A 41 5.70 -10.45 -6.38
N GLY A 42 5.74 -11.35 -7.37
CA GLY A 42 5.10 -11.16 -8.66
C GLY A 42 3.57 -11.13 -8.58
N GLU A 43 2.97 -12.01 -7.78
CA GLU A 43 1.51 -12.06 -7.59
C GLU A 43 1.02 -10.79 -6.89
N GLU A 44 1.67 -10.38 -5.80
CA GLU A 44 1.31 -9.17 -5.06
C GLU A 44 1.40 -7.93 -5.94
N TYR A 45 2.51 -7.77 -6.67
CA TYR A 45 2.68 -6.67 -7.64
C TYR A 45 1.58 -6.69 -8.70
N THR A 46 1.35 -7.84 -9.34
CA THR A 46 0.40 -7.93 -10.46
C THR A 46 -1.01 -7.58 -10.01
N ARG A 47 -1.42 -8.08 -8.83
CA ARG A 47 -2.74 -7.81 -8.26
C ARG A 47 -2.90 -6.33 -7.93
N GLU A 48 -1.89 -5.70 -7.34
CA GLU A 48 -1.94 -4.29 -6.94
C GLU A 48 -1.88 -3.35 -8.14
N ALA A 49 -0.98 -3.59 -9.10
CA ALA A 49 -0.89 -2.82 -10.34
C ALA A 49 -2.20 -2.93 -11.15
N ALA A 50 -2.78 -4.13 -11.27
CA ALA A 50 -4.06 -4.32 -11.96
C ALA A 50 -5.20 -3.55 -11.28
N ALA A 51 -5.29 -3.60 -9.94
CA ALA A 51 -6.28 -2.85 -9.17
C ALA A 51 -6.14 -1.33 -9.41
N TYR A 52 -4.93 -0.79 -9.31
CA TYR A 52 -4.71 0.64 -9.53
C TYR A 52 -4.94 1.06 -10.98
N MET A 53 -4.59 0.24 -11.97
CA MET A 53 -4.89 0.52 -13.38
C MET A 53 -6.39 0.64 -13.61
N GLU A 54 -7.20 -0.27 -13.07
CA GLU A 54 -8.66 -0.23 -13.18
C GLU A 54 -9.23 1.03 -12.50
N LEU A 55 -8.83 1.32 -11.27
CA LEU A 55 -9.31 2.49 -10.53
C LEU A 55 -8.87 3.81 -11.18
N SER A 56 -7.68 3.84 -11.77
CA SER A 56 -7.17 5.01 -12.52
C SER A 56 -7.96 5.23 -13.82
N ALA A 57 -8.24 4.16 -14.57
CA ALA A 57 -9.04 4.24 -15.80
C ALA A 57 -10.45 4.79 -15.55
N ASN A 58 -11.02 4.50 -14.37
CA ASN A 58 -12.33 4.98 -13.96
C ASN A 58 -12.29 6.29 -13.13
N SER A 59 -11.16 7.02 -13.12
CA SER A 59 -11.04 8.33 -12.44
C SER A 59 -11.35 8.32 -10.93
N LEU A 60 -11.06 7.22 -10.25
CA LEU A 60 -11.22 7.08 -8.79
C LEU A 60 -9.94 7.40 -8.00
N CYS A 61 -8.77 7.30 -8.62
CA CYS A 61 -7.51 7.73 -8.01
C CYS A 61 -7.57 9.22 -7.63
N GLY A 62 -7.12 9.55 -6.42
CA GLY A 62 -7.24 10.89 -5.82
C GLY A 62 -8.63 11.20 -5.21
N LYS A 63 -9.61 10.29 -5.30
CA LYS A 63 -10.97 10.46 -4.77
C LYS A 63 -11.30 9.40 -3.71
N GLY A 64 -10.54 9.39 -2.62
CA GLY A 64 -10.68 8.38 -1.55
C GLY A 64 -9.87 7.11 -1.81
N VAL A 65 -9.20 7.02 -2.96
CA VAL A 65 -8.12 6.08 -3.27
C VAL A 65 -6.87 6.92 -3.53
N LEU A 66 -5.69 6.40 -3.15
CA LEU A 66 -4.41 7.07 -3.43
C LEU A 66 -4.24 7.37 -4.92
N GLN A 67 -3.63 8.51 -5.26
CA GLN A 67 -3.22 8.75 -6.64
C GLN A 67 -2.23 7.68 -7.10
N TYR A 68 -2.52 7.04 -8.24
CA TYR A 68 -1.61 6.13 -8.93
C TYR A 68 -0.82 6.90 -9.98
N TYR A 69 0.51 6.75 -9.96
CA TYR A 69 1.40 7.37 -10.94
C TYR A 69 1.93 6.39 -11.98
N GLY A 70 1.84 5.08 -11.71
CA GLY A 70 2.23 4.03 -12.63
C GLY A 70 2.93 2.85 -11.95
N SER A 71 3.36 1.91 -12.78
CA SER A 71 4.09 0.71 -12.37
C SER A 71 5.24 0.43 -13.35
N TRP A 72 6.37 -0.04 -12.83
CA TRP A 72 7.59 -0.28 -13.62
C TRP A 72 8.34 -1.51 -13.13
N THR A 73 9.18 -2.04 -14.01
CA THR A 73 10.33 -2.85 -13.63
C THR A 73 11.55 -1.95 -13.57
N CYS A 74 12.31 -1.99 -12.48
CA CYS A 74 13.57 -1.25 -12.34
C CYS A 74 14.71 -2.19 -11.97
N ASP A 75 15.93 -1.82 -12.35
CA ASP A 75 17.12 -2.60 -12.02
C ASP A 75 17.69 -2.15 -10.67
N MET A 76 17.81 -3.07 -9.73
CA MET A 76 18.40 -2.84 -8.41
C MET A 76 19.79 -3.47 -8.31
N PRO A 77 20.80 -2.72 -7.86
CA PRO A 77 22.13 -3.26 -7.60
C PRO A 77 22.11 -4.25 -6.42
N THR A 78 22.87 -5.33 -6.54
CA THR A 78 23.21 -6.28 -5.47
C THR A 78 24.71 -6.51 -5.51
N GLU A 79 25.37 -6.39 -4.37
CA GLU A 79 26.74 -6.86 -4.25
C GLU A 79 26.76 -8.39 -4.15
N THR A 80 27.55 -9.02 -5.00
CA THR A 80 27.77 -10.47 -5.01
C THR A 80 29.27 -10.77 -4.92
N THR A 81 29.63 -12.03 -4.67
CA THR A 81 31.03 -12.46 -4.66
C THR A 81 31.75 -12.25 -5.99
N SER A 82 31.00 -12.16 -7.09
CA SER A 82 31.51 -11.88 -8.44
C SER A 82 31.40 -10.41 -8.87
N GLY A 83 30.96 -9.52 -7.96
CA GLY A 83 30.82 -8.09 -8.22
C GLY A 83 29.39 -7.58 -8.17
N LEU A 84 29.15 -6.40 -8.75
CA LEU A 84 27.83 -5.77 -8.77
C LEU A 84 26.93 -6.47 -9.80
N TRP A 85 25.81 -7.02 -9.32
CA TRP A 85 24.76 -7.60 -10.15
C TRP A 85 23.54 -6.70 -10.15
N MET A 86 22.95 -6.47 -11.32
CA MET A 86 21.69 -5.74 -11.45
C MET A 86 20.55 -6.74 -11.57
N ARG A 87 19.61 -6.73 -10.61
CA ARG A 87 18.42 -7.59 -10.64
C ARG A 87 17.17 -6.77 -10.96
N PRO A 88 16.25 -7.28 -11.80
CA PRO A 88 14.98 -6.62 -12.02
C PRO A 88 14.10 -6.72 -10.77
N VAL A 89 13.50 -5.62 -10.37
CA VAL A 89 12.50 -5.55 -9.29
C VAL A 89 11.28 -4.80 -9.77
N LEU A 90 10.12 -5.13 -9.21
CA LEU A 90 8.83 -4.56 -9.62
C LEU A 90 8.46 -3.42 -8.67
N MET A 91 7.82 -2.38 -9.20
CA MET A 91 7.50 -1.18 -8.43
C MET A 91 6.15 -0.59 -8.82
N VAL A 92 5.41 -0.13 -7.81
CA VAL A 92 4.22 0.74 -7.96
C VAL A 92 4.54 2.10 -7.34
N LEU A 93 4.27 3.19 -8.08
CA LEU A 93 4.43 4.55 -7.58
C LEU A 93 3.06 5.17 -7.30
N MET A 94 2.89 5.69 -6.09
CA MET A 94 1.63 6.25 -5.62
C MET A 94 1.84 7.52 -4.79
N GLU A 95 0.74 8.19 -4.48
CA GLU A 95 0.67 9.38 -3.63
C GLU A 95 1.34 9.16 -2.26
N CYS A 96 2.11 10.16 -1.82
CA CYS A 96 2.51 10.26 -0.42
C CYS A 96 1.49 11.09 0.36
N VAL A 97 0.68 10.42 1.17
CA VAL A 97 -0.33 11.05 2.03
C VAL A 97 0.30 11.54 3.33
N ASN A 98 0.14 12.82 3.65
CA ASN A 98 0.60 13.40 4.91
C ASN A 98 -0.51 13.31 5.97
N GLY A 99 -0.90 12.07 6.24
CA GLY A 99 -1.97 11.71 7.15
C GLY A 99 -1.49 11.02 8.42
N ILE A 100 -2.47 10.59 9.22
CA ILE A 100 -2.27 9.58 10.27
C ILE A 100 -3.15 8.37 9.93
N TYR A 101 -2.73 7.17 10.32
CA TYR A 101 -3.57 6.00 10.14
C TYR A 101 -4.81 6.10 11.02
N MET A 102 -5.93 5.54 10.57
CA MET A 102 -7.16 5.56 11.36
C MET A 102 -7.01 4.77 12.68
N THR A 103 -6.06 3.84 12.76
CA THR A 103 -5.67 3.15 14.00
C THR A 103 -5.02 4.06 15.05
N GLU A 104 -4.47 5.21 14.65
CA GLU A 104 -3.82 6.18 15.53
C GLU A 104 -4.77 7.29 16.00
N ILE A 105 -6.01 7.29 15.50
CA ILE A 105 -7.03 8.25 15.88
C ILE A 105 -7.67 7.83 17.19
N HIS A 106 -7.81 8.78 18.11
CA HIS A 106 -8.52 8.63 19.37
C HIS A 106 -10.00 8.99 19.18
N PRO A 107 -10.93 8.02 19.09
CA PRO A 107 -12.33 8.30 18.77
C PRO A 107 -13.03 9.18 19.81
N GLU A 108 -12.55 9.20 21.05
CA GLU A 108 -13.01 10.06 22.14
C GLU A 108 -12.65 11.53 21.96
N LYS A 109 -11.55 11.82 21.22
CA LYS A 109 -11.13 13.19 20.91
C LYS A 109 -11.87 13.77 19.70
N LEU A 110 -12.58 12.93 18.95
CA LEU A 110 -13.38 13.35 17.81
C LEU A 110 -14.81 13.72 18.22
N SER A 111 -15.34 14.78 17.62
CA SER A 111 -16.78 15.06 17.70
C SER A 111 -17.58 13.90 17.08
N LYS A 112 -18.84 13.73 17.53
CA LYS A 112 -19.76 12.74 16.92
C LYS A 112 -19.85 12.92 15.39
N LYS A 113 -19.89 14.17 14.92
CA LYS A 113 -19.91 14.50 13.49
C LYS A 113 -18.62 14.07 12.78
N GLY A 114 -17.45 14.31 13.38
CA GLY A 114 -16.16 13.90 12.83
C GLY A 114 -16.04 12.38 12.68
N ARG A 115 -16.41 11.62 13.72
CA ARG A 115 -16.43 10.14 13.66
C ARG A 115 -17.32 9.61 12.54
N LEU A 116 -18.55 10.12 12.43
CA LEU A 116 -19.47 9.71 11.38
C LEU A 116 -18.96 10.08 9.99
N SER A 117 -18.33 11.25 9.85
CA SER A 117 -17.73 11.68 8.59
C SER A 117 -16.63 10.74 8.13
N ILE A 118 -15.71 10.35 9.03
CA ILE A 118 -14.62 9.42 8.72
C ILE A 118 -15.18 8.05 8.29
N LEU A 119 -16.14 7.51 9.06
CA LEU A 119 -16.77 6.23 8.74
C LEU A 119 -17.49 6.26 7.39
N TYR A 120 -18.24 7.34 7.13
CA TYR A 120 -18.96 7.52 5.86
C TYR A 120 -18.00 7.54 4.68
N ARG A 121 -16.90 8.31 4.76
CA ARG A 121 -15.90 8.39 3.68
C ARG A 121 -15.19 7.07 3.44
N ALA A 122 -14.88 6.30 4.49
CA ALA A 122 -14.28 4.97 4.35
C ALA A 122 -15.24 3.99 3.65
N LEU A 123 -16.51 3.98 4.05
CA LEU A 123 -17.54 3.15 3.42
C LEU A 123 -17.82 3.54 1.97
N GLU A 124 -17.89 4.85 1.70
CA GLU A 124 -18.05 5.40 0.36
C GLU A 124 -16.89 4.97 -0.54
N ALA A 125 -15.64 5.19 -0.10
CA ALA A 125 -14.46 4.78 -0.85
C ALA A 125 -14.44 3.27 -1.16
N ASN A 126 -14.71 2.42 -0.17
CA ASN A 126 -14.75 0.97 -0.40
C ASN A 126 -15.89 0.56 -1.34
N THR A 127 -17.06 1.20 -1.24
CA THR A 127 -18.19 0.93 -2.12
C THR A 127 -17.88 1.33 -3.57
N GLU A 128 -17.25 2.49 -3.78
CA GLU A 128 -16.83 2.93 -5.11
C GLU A 128 -15.77 2.02 -5.72
N VAL A 129 -14.79 1.58 -4.94
CA VAL A 129 -13.78 0.60 -5.37
C VAL A 129 -14.44 -0.71 -5.82
N GLN A 130 -15.39 -1.24 -5.03
CA GLN A 130 -16.12 -2.47 -5.36
C GLN A 130 -17.01 -2.36 -6.61
N LYS A 131 -17.66 -1.21 -6.83
CA LYS A 131 -18.48 -0.97 -8.03
C LYS A 131 -17.67 -1.07 -9.33
N HIS A 132 -16.37 -0.81 -9.27
CA HIS A 132 -15.45 -0.89 -10.40
C HIS A 132 -14.67 -2.22 -10.44
N GLY A 133 -15.23 -3.27 -9.83
CA GLY A 133 -14.69 -4.64 -9.94
C GLY A 133 -13.45 -4.92 -9.09
N VAL A 134 -12.97 -3.96 -8.30
CA VAL A 134 -11.84 -4.14 -7.40
C VAL A 134 -12.35 -4.44 -5.99
N ASN A 135 -11.88 -5.53 -5.39
CA ASN A 135 -12.21 -5.86 -4.00
C ASN A 135 -10.95 -5.78 -3.14
N GLN A 136 -10.91 -4.83 -2.20
CA GLN A 136 -9.76 -4.61 -1.33
C GLN A 136 -9.47 -5.82 -0.42
N ARG A 137 -10.49 -6.63 -0.09
CA ARG A 137 -10.44 -7.81 0.81
C ARG A 137 -9.89 -7.58 2.22
N ASP A 138 -9.40 -6.39 2.53
CA ASP A 138 -8.81 -6.00 3.81
C ASP A 138 -9.34 -4.64 4.24
N PHE A 139 -10.65 -4.54 4.43
CA PHE A 139 -11.31 -3.33 4.93
C PHE A 139 -11.02 -3.16 6.43
N HIS A 140 -9.81 -2.69 6.75
CA HIS A 140 -9.29 -2.52 8.10
C HIS A 140 -8.76 -1.10 8.32
N LEU A 141 -8.87 -0.58 9.55
CA LEU A 141 -8.47 0.79 9.94
C LEU A 141 -7.03 1.16 9.55
N ARG A 142 -6.13 0.17 9.45
CA ARG A 142 -4.72 0.35 9.10
C ARG A 142 -4.51 0.73 7.62
N ASN A 143 -5.51 0.46 6.78
CA ASN A 143 -5.47 0.73 5.34
C ASN A 143 -6.13 2.08 4.98
N PHE A 144 -6.56 2.85 5.99
CA PHE A 144 -7.13 4.17 5.80
C PHE A 144 -6.26 5.22 6.51
N MET A 145 -5.93 6.28 5.78
CA MET A 145 -5.25 7.45 6.31
C MET A 145 -6.21 8.64 6.33
N CYS A 146 -6.12 9.45 7.38
CA CYS A 146 -6.90 10.68 7.53
C CYS A 146 -5.97 11.89 7.45
N GLU A 147 -6.34 12.87 6.62
CA GLU A 147 -5.62 14.12 6.44
C GLU A 147 -6.42 15.34 6.96
N GLY A 148 -5.75 16.48 7.15
CA GLY A 148 -6.40 17.75 7.47
C GLY A 148 -6.78 17.95 8.96
N LYS A 149 -7.92 18.63 9.21
CA LYS A 149 -8.44 18.97 10.55
C LYS A 149 -8.97 17.76 11.33
N ASP A 150 -8.99 16.58 10.70
CA ASP A 150 -9.39 15.32 11.32
C ASP A 150 -8.27 14.71 12.19
N LYS A 151 -7.10 15.38 12.27
CA LYS A 151 -5.99 15.01 13.15
C LYS A 151 -6.32 15.37 14.60
N THR A 152 -6.62 14.38 15.42
CA THR A 152 -6.52 14.51 16.89
C THR A 152 -5.55 13.44 17.40
N ARG A 153 -4.25 13.79 17.46
CA ARG A 153 -3.23 12.90 18.01
C ARG A 153 -3.46 12.72 19.51
N GLY A 154 -3.24 11.51 19.99
CA GLY A 154 -3.27 11.16 21.40
C GLY A 154 -1.95 11.35 22.11
N TYR A 155 -1.29 12.51 22.02
CA TYR A 155 -0.19 12.86 22.94
C TYR A 155 -0.15 14.39 23.09
N GLU A 156 -0.66 14.86 24.23
CA GLU A 156 -0.09 15.99 25.00
C GLU A 156 0.77 15.36 26.09
#